data_AF-A0A7R9HEK5-F1
#
_entry.id   AF-A0A7R9HEK5-F1
#
_cell.length_a   1.000
_cell.length_b   1.000
_cell.length_c   1.000
_cell.angle_alpha   90.00
_cell.angle_beta   90.00
_cell.angle_gamma   90.00
#
_symmetry.space_group_name_H-M   'P 1'
#
loop_
_entity.id
_entity.type
_entity.pdbx_description
1 polymer ?
#
loop_
_entity_poly.entity_id
_entity_poly.type
_entity_poly.pdbx_seq_one_letter_code
_entity_poly.pdbx_strand_id
1 'polypeptide(L)'
;MFLTVDSSLHEEGEFDHECEMNRVQDLNTKRSFQLQGYNVVGLETPQCTPDGNYHRVRVVNDDKICVDPDGNSLGFKVNRFDSDALDMDCSM
;
A
#
# COMPACT_ATOMS: atom_id res chain seq x y z
N MET A 1 -0.16 0.69 29.47
CA MET A 1 -1.13 1.31 28.56
C MET A 1 -1.47 0.26 27.54
N PHE A 2 -2.65 -0.36 27.66
CA PHE A 2 -3.09 -1.43 26.76
C PHE A 2 -4.01 -0.77 25.72
N LEU A 3 -3.61 -0.85 24.44
CA LEU A 3 -4.52 -0.53 23.34
C LEU A 3 -5.57 -1.63 23.32
N THR A 4 -6.81 -1.31 23.67
CA THR A 4 -7.94 -2.24 23.56
C THR A 4 -8.46 -2.17 22.14
N VAL A 5 -8.42 -3.29 21.42
CA VAL A 5 -9.06 -3.43 20.11
C VAL A 5 -10.57 -3.24 20.31
N ASP A 6 -11.14 -2.26 19.62
CA ASP A 6 -12.57 -1.99 19.69
C ASP A 6 -13.34 -3.09 18.94
N SER A 7 -13.96 -3.99 19.71
CA SER A 7 -14.75 -5.12 19.22
C SER A 7 -16.07 -4.73 18.54
N SER A 8 -16.42 -3.44 18.50
CA SER A 8 -17.56 -2.93 17.73
C SER A 8 -17.19 -2.52 16.30
N LEU A 9 -15.89 -2.37 16.02
CA LEU A 9 -15.34 -2.03 14.70
C LEU A 9 -14.67 -3.22 14.02
N HIS A 10 -14.32 -4.27 14.77
CA HIS A 10 -13.60 -5.45 14.26
C HIS A 10 -14.42 -6.71 14.56
N GLU A 11 -14.76 -7.49 13.53
CA GLU A 11 -15.29 -8.85 13.73
C GLU A 11 -14.15 -9.76 14.21
N GLU A 12 -14.45 -10.75 15.06
CA GLU A 12 -13.44 -11.70 15.54
C GLU A 12 -12.79 -12.43 14.35
N GLY A 13 -11.55 -12.05 14.02
CA GLY A 13 -10.72 -12.73 13.02
C GLY A 13 -10.30 -11.89 11.82
N GLU A 14 -10.83 -10.68 11.61
CA GLU A 14 -10.45 -9.82 10.49
C GLU A 14 -9.93 -8.47 11.02
N PHE A 15 -8.64 -8.45 11.36
CA PHE A 15 -7.93 -7.27 11.86
C PHE A 15 -7.11 -6.57 10.76
N ASP A 16 -7.02 -7.18 9.58
CA ASP A 16 -6.20 -6.66 8.49
C ASP A 16 -6.94 -5.53 7.78
N HIS A 17 -6.30 -4.37 7.69
CA HIS A 17 -6.81 -3.27 6.87
C HIS A 17 -6.66 -3.58 5.37
N GLU A 18 -7.38 -2.84 4.52
CA GLU A 18 -7.37 -3.07 3.07
C GLU A 18 -5.96 -3.06 2.47
N CYS A 19 -5.08 -2.17 2.92
CA CYS A 19 -3.69 -2.14 2.47
C CYS A 19 -2.95 -3.44 2.81
N GLU A 20 -3.15 -3.98 4.02
CA GLU A 20 -2.48 -5.20 4.50
C GLU A 20 -2.97 -6.42 3.72
N MET A 21 -4.28 -6.53 3.51
CA MET A 21 -4.88 -7.58 2.68
C MET A 21 -4.33 -7.55 1.26
N ASN A 22 -4.35 -6.39 0.61
CA ASN A 22 -3.83 -6.22 -0.75
C ASN A 22 -2.32 -6.51 -0.82
N ARG A 23 -1.55 -6.09 0.19
CA ARG A 23 -0.12 -6.38 0.32
C ARG A 23 0.14 -7.88 0.36
N VAL A 24 -0.59 -8.62 1.20
CA VAL A 24 -0.44 -10.07 1.33
C VAL A 24 -0.82 -10.78 0.02
N GLN A 25 -1.91 -10.35 -0.63
CA GLN A 25 -2.34 -10.91 -1.91
C GLN A 25 -1.27 -10.72 -3.01
N ASP A 26 -0.68 -9.53 -3.12
CA ASP A 26 0.39 -9.25 -4.07
C ASP A 26 1.65 -10.06 -3.79
N LEU A 27 2.03 -10.20 -2.51
CA LEU A 27 3.19 -11.01 -2.11
C LEU A 27 2.97 -12.49 -2.42
N ASN A 28 1.78 -13.02 -2.17
CA ASN A 28 1.43 -14.40 -2.50
C ASN A 28 1.45 -14.64 -4.01
N THR A 29 0.97 -13.66 -4.79
CA THR A 29 1.01 -13.69 -6.25
C THR A 29 2.46 -13.67 -6.75
N LYS A 30 3.31 -12.77 -6.25
CA LYS A 30 4.75 -12.76 -6.58
C LYS A 30 5.40 -14.11 -6.27
N ARG A 31 5.11 -14.65 -5.09
CA ARG A 31 5.66 -15.93 -4.64
C ARG A 31 5.21 -17.10 -5.53
N SER A 32 3.95 -17.15 -5.93
CA SER A 32 3.43 -18.24 -6.77
C SER A 32 4.10 -18.28 -8.14
N PHE A 33 4.28 -17.11 -8.78
CA PHE A 33 5.03 -17.00 -10.04
C PHE A 33 6.51 -17.32 -9.88
N GLN A 34 7.14 -16.86 -8.79
CA GLN A 34 8.53 -17.19 -8.49
C GLN A 34 8.75 -18.69 -8.35
N LEU A 35 7.83 -19.41 -7.68
CA LEU A 35 7.90 -20.87 -7.55
C LEU A 35 7.76 -21.61 -8.89
N GLN A 36 7.12 -20.99 -9.88
CA GLN A 36 7.02 -21.50 -11.24
C GLN A 36 8.22 -21.11 -12.13
N GLY A 37 9.21 -20.40 -11.59
CA GLY A 37 10.40 -19.94 -12.32
C GLY A 37 10.21 -18.63 -13.08
N TYR A 38 9.14 -17.88 -12.85
CA TYR A 38 8.89 -16.57 -13.46
C TYR A 38 9.24 -15.42 -12.53
N ASN A 39 9.72 -14.31 -13.08
CA ASN A 39 9.91 -13.06 -12.35
C ASN A 39 8.80 -12.06 -12.71
N VAL A 40 8.03 -11.63 -11.72
CA VAL A 40 6.92 -10.68 -11.92
C VAL A 40 7.48 -9.26 -11.94
N VAL A 41 7.33 -8.58 -13.08
CA VAL A 41 7.71 -7.18 -13.27
C VAL A 41 6.45 -6.32 -13.34
N GLY A 42 6.46 -5.15 -12.70
CA GLY A 42 5.36 -4.18 -12.76
C GLY A 42 4.22 -4.42 -11.76
N LEU A 43 4.27 -5.49 -10.95
CA LEU A 43 3.36 -5.65 -9.81
C LEU A 43 3.90 -4.86 -8.62
N GLU A 44 3.34 -3.67 -8.38
CA GLU A 44 3.69 -2.80 -7.27
C GLU A 44 2.95 -3.19 -6.01
N THR A 45 3.68 -3.55 -4.95
CA THR A 45 3.08 -3.95 -3.68
C THR A 45 2.83 -2.71 -2.82
N PRO A 46 1.62 -2.52 -2.27
CA PRO A 46 1.32 -1.35 -1.47
C PRO A 46 2.19 -1.28 -0.21
N GLN A 47 2.57 -0.05 0.14
CA GLN A 47 3.23 0.24 1.40
C GLN A 47 2.16 0.65 2.40
N CYS A 48 2.15 -0.01 3.55
CA CYS A 48 1.20 0.26 4.61
C CYS A 48 1.92 0.93 5.78
N THR A 49 1.21 1.79 6.50
CA THR A 49 1.67 2.34 7.78
C THR A 49 1.63 1.26 8.86
N PRO A 50 2.26 1.47 10.03
CA PRO A 50 2.16 0.52 11.15
C PRO A 50 0.73 0.28 11.66
N ASP A 51 -0.19 1.20 11.35
CA ASP A 51 -1.61 1.11 11.71
C ASP A 51 -2.45 0.41 10.62
N GLY A 52 -1.81 -0.18 9.60
CA GLY A 52 -2.49 -0.93 8.53
C GLY A 52 -3.06 -0.10 7.38
N ASN A 53 -3.06 1.24 7.49
CA ASN A 53 -3.53 2.14 6.42
C ASN A 53 -2.51 2.27 5.27
N TYR A 54 -2.93 2.84 4.14
CA TYR A 54 -2.00 3.13 3.04
C TYR A 54 -0.98 4.21 3.43
N HIS A 55 0.26 4.02 2.99
CA HIS A 55 1.26 5.07 3.06
C HIS A 55 0.85 6.24 2.14
N ARG A 56 0.98 7.47 2.65
CA ARG A 56 0.56 8.72 1.97
C ARG A 56 1.10 8.91 0.55
N VAL A 57 2.25 8.30 0.24
CA VAL A 57 2.82 8.22 -1.11
C VAL A 57 2.62 6.80 -1.63
N ARG A 58 1.90 6.64 -2.74
CA ARG A 58 1.67 5.36 -3.40
C ARG A 58 2.23 5.38 -4.83
N VAL A 59 2.79 4.26 -5.27
CA VAL A 59 3.18 4.05 -6.67
C VAL A 59 2.04 3.34 -7.38
N VAL A 60 1.54 3.92 -8.46
CA VAL A 60 0.52 3.32 -9.32
C VAL A 60 1.01 3.44 -10.76
N ASN A 61 1.37 2.29 -11.36
CA ASN A 61 2.02 2.23 -12.67
C ASN A 61 3.32 3.08 -12.70
N ASP A 62 3.34 4.09 -13.56
CA ASP A 62 4.46 5.00 -13.78
C ASP A 62 4.35 6.30 -12.96
N ASP A 63 3.34 6.43 -12.10
CA ASP A 63 3.10 7.64 -11.32
C ASP A 63 3.30 7.38 -9.82
N LYS A 64 3.89 8.34 -9.11
CA LYS A 64 3.74 8.48 -7.66
C LYS A 64 2.58 9.43 -7.37
N ILE A 65 1.68 9.01 -6.48
CA ILE A 65 0.48 9.76 -6.13
C ILE A 65 0.38 9.98 -4.63
N CYS A 66 -0.22 11.10 -4.22
CA CYS A 66 -0.63 11.31 -2.83
C CYS A 66 -2.00 10.67 -2.60
N VAL A 67 -2.12 9.91 -1.51
CA VAL A 67 -3.35 9.23 -1.11
C VAL A 67 -3.74 9.55 0.32
N ASP A 68 -5.02 9.44 0.61
CA ASP A 68 -5.55 9.41 1.97
C ASP A 68 -5.25 8.03 2.66
N PRO A 69 -5.56 7.87 3.96
CA PRO A 69 -5.33 6.60 4.67
C PRO A 69 -6.03 5.38 4.05
N ASP A 70 -7.16 5.60 3.36
CA ASP A 70 -7.93 4.58 2.67
C ASP A 70 -7.37 4.27 1.27
N GLY A 71 -6.35 5.01 0.82
CA GLY A 71 -5.69 4.80 -0.46
C GLY A 71 -6.31 5.54 -1.64
N ASN A 72 -7.27 6.46 -1.40
CA ASN A 72 -7.88 7.28 -2.43
C ASN A 72 -6.95 8.42 -2.84
N SER A 73 -6.86 8.68 -4.14
CA SER A 73 -6.02 9.76 -4.68
C SER A 73 -6.49 11.14 -4.23
N LEU A 74 -5.54 11.95 -3.77
CA LEU A 74 -5.74 13.37 -3.44
C LEU A 74 -5.53 14.29 -4.66
N GLY A 75 -5.34 13.73 -5.86
CA GLY A 75 -5.22 14.47 -7.12
C GLY A 75 -3.81 14.94 -7.48
N PHE A 76 -2.86 14.85 -6.55
CA PHE A 76 -1.44 15.14 -6.82
C PHE A 76 -0.73 13.90 -7.35
N LYS A 77 -0.17 14.02 -8.55
CA LYS A 77 0.62 12.95 -9.18
C LYS A 77 1.86 13.50 -9.87
N VAL A 78 2.95 12.75 -9.79
CA VAL A 78 4.20 13.01 -10.49
C VAL A 78 4.65 11.73 -11.17
N ASN A 79 5.27 11.86 -12.34
CA ASN A 79 5.85 10.69 -12.99
C ASN A 79 7.01 10.16 -12.13
N ARG A 80 7.02 8.87 -11.84
CA ARG A 80 7.97 8.26 -10.89
C ARG A 80 9.42 8.28 -11.36
N PHE A 81 9.65 8.52 -12.66
CA PHE A 81 10.98 8.63 -13.25
C PHE A 81 11.48 10.08 -13.30
N ASP A 82 10.65 11.05 -12.90
CA ASP A 82 11.02 12.45 -12.82
C ASP A 82 11.83 12.74 -11.54
N SER A 83 12.67 13.79 -11.56
CA SER A 83 13.38 14.26 -10.37
C SER A 83 12.42 14.68 -9.26
N ASP A 84 11.26 15.21 -9.62
CA ASP A 84 10.24 15.68 -8.67
C ASP A 84 9.65 14.52 -7.83
N ALA A 85 9.77 13.28 -8.31
CA ALA A 85 9.30 12.10 -7.58
C ALA A 85 10.24 11.65 -6.46
N LEU A 86 11.50 12.12 -6.44
CA LEU A 86 12.49 11.67 -5.44
C LEU A 86 12.14 12.15 -4.04
N ASP A 87 11.76 13.42 -3.92
CA ASP A 87 11.46 14.09 -2.66
C ASP A 87 9.95 14.19 -2.38
N MET A 88 9.12 13.50 -3.16
CA MET A 88 7.69 13.46 -2.94
C MET A 88 7.39 12.78 -1.61
N ASP A 89 6.92 13.58 -0.66
CA ASP A 89 6.62 13.12 0.69
C ASP A 89 5.14 13.32 1.08
N CYS A 90 4.31 14.00 0.27
CA CYS A 90 2.91 14.28 0.59
C CYS A 90 2.69 14.91 1.98
N SER A 91 3.65 15.70 2.43
CA SER A 91 3.53 16.56 3.61
C SER A 91 2.78 17.83 3.20
N MET A 92 1.46 17.85 3.38
CA MET A 92 0.70 19.10 3.27
C MET A 92 0.84 19.95 4.52
#